data_AF-A0A9N9YGU8-F1
#
_entry.id   AF-A0A9N9YGU8-F1
#
_cell.length_a   1.000
_cell.length_b   1.000
_cell.length_c   1.000
_cell.angle_alpha   90.00
_cell.angle_beta   90.00
_cell.angle_gamma   90.00
#
_symmetry.space_group_name_H-M   'P 1'
#
loop_
_entity.id
_entity.type
_entity.pdbx_description
1 polymer ?
#
loop_
_entity_poly.entity_id
_entity_poly.type
_entity_poly.pdbx_seq_one_letter_code
_entity_poly.pdbx_strand_id
1 'polypeptide(L)'
;MIFEERLGDGIDGVVFKVSINSAPYALEVFWDVEIPGERTYYAIQKECWNSALLQMIGAAIAQSEEPIYLKPKIESRKDALYNTQAFCNEARQKPRFKKLPGAVPITSFPRFRKCFGWLKANSTRLFEDGRMGPPYARVGRDRRAITRDVEYYAILYEYIPPGEQHVDMEGLQAQMDLLYLVGFDICDLKPENWIGGILADMAALESPWEMHWSHRAHKHYDVNRISFLSQSV
;
A
#
# COMPACT_ATOMS: atom_id res chain seq x y z
N MET A 1 16.24 14.29 9.89
CA MET A 1 14.90 13.77 10.19
C MET A 1 14.62 14.06 11.64
N ILE A 2 13.50 14.73 11.92
CA ILE A 2 13.04 15.07 13.26
C ILE A 2 11.71 14.33 13.46
N PHE A 3 11.52 13.65 14.58
CA PHE A 3 10.26 13.03 14.92
C PHE A 3 9.32 14.07 15.53
N GLU A 4 8.06 14.11 15.08
CA GLU A 4 7.10 15.13 15.52
C GLU A 4 5.96 14.53 16.36
N GLU A 5 5.31 13.48 15.86
CA GLU A 5 4.18 12.83 16.51
C GLU A 5 4.08 11.35 16.11
N ARG A 6 3.50 10.53 17.00
CA ARG A 6 3.07 9.16 16.67
C ARG A 6 1.68 9.25 16.04
N LEU A 7 1.53 8.74 14.83
CA LEU A 7 0.28 8.76 14.06
C LEU A 7 -0.59 7.54 14.35
N GLY A 8 0.02 6.40 14.64
CA GLY A 8 -0.69 5.17 14.94
C GLY A 8 0.25 3.98 15.04
N ASP A 9 -0.30 2.83 15.39
CA ASP A 9 0.39 1.55 15.44
C ASP A 9 -0.55 0.43 15.04
N GLY A 10 0.01 -0.60 14.42
CA GLY A 10 -0.72 -1.75 13.94
C GLY A 10 0.04 -3.04 14.19
N ILE A 11 -0.39 -4.10 13.51
CA ILE A 11 0.21 -5.43 13.57
C ILE A 11 1.66 -5.42 13.07
N ASP A 12 1.95 -4.57 12.09
CA ASP A 12 3.18 -4.60 11.31
C ASP A 12 4.24 -3.58 11.77
N GLY A 13 3.79 -2.43 12.24
CA GLY A 13 4.67 -1.36 12.69
C GLY A 13 3.98 -0.25 13.46
N VAL A 14 4.76 0.80 13.68
CA VAL A 14 4.31 2.09 14.21
C VAL A 14 4.62 3.19 13.22
N VAL A 15 3.66 4.08 13.02
CA VAL A 15 3.79 5.19 12.08
C VAL A 15 4.03 6.48 12.85
N PHE A 16 5.06 7.21 12.46
CA PHE A 16 5.38 8.53 12.97
C PHE A 16 5.24 9.59 11.88
N LYS A 17 4.83 10.79 12.26
CA LYS A 17 5.13 11.97 11.45
C LYS A 17 6.56 12.39 11.72
N VAL A 18 7.29 12.64 10.66
CA VAL A 18 8.66 13.12 10.71
C VAL A 18 8.84 14.30 9.78
N SER A 19 9.74 15.21 10.14
CA SER A 19 10.15 16.32 9.30
C SER A 19 11.54 16.12 8.73
N ILE A 20 11.66 16.31 7.41
CA ILE A 20 12.92 16.28 6.68
C ILE A 20 12.99 17.58 5.89
N ASN A 21 14.01 18.41 6.15
CA ASN A 21 14.14 19.75 5.56
C ASN A 21 12.88 20.61 5.71
N SER A 22 12.22 20.54 6.87
CA SER A 22 10.97 21.24 7.20
C SER A 22 9.72 20.76 6.45
N ALA A 23 9.81 19.72 5.62
CA ALA A 23 8.65 19.09 4.98
C ALA A 23 8.18 17.87 5.78
N PRO A 24 6.85 17.67 5.94
CA PRO A 24 6.31 16.55 6.69
C PRO A 24 6.24 15.27 5.86
N TYR A 25 6.56 14.15 6.50
CA TYR A 25 6.50 12.81 5.96
C TYR A 25 5.92 11.88 7.03
N ALA A 26 5.46 10.71 6.59
CA ALA A 26 5.09 9.65 7.48
C ALA A 26 6.12 8.54 7.38
N LEU A 27 6.69 8.15 8.51
CA LEU A 27 7.68 7.09 8.63
C LEU A 27 7.04 5.92 9.35
N GLU A 28 6.87 4.82 8.64
CA GLU A 28 6.46 3.55 9.24
C GLU A 28 7.68 2.75 9.64
N VAL A 29 7.77 2.40 10.92
CA VAL A 29 8.86 1.60 11.49
C VAL A 29 8.30 0.23 11.87
N PHE A 30 8.86 -0.81 11.27
CA PHE A 30 8.34 -2.18 11.41
C PHE A 30 8.84 -2.84 12.69
N TRP A 31 8.02 -3.71 13.29
CA TRP A 31 8.40 -4.41 14.53
C TRP A 31 9.48 -5.47 14.31
N ASP A 32 9.44 -6.14 13.17
CA ASP A 32 10.29 -7.28 12.84
C ASP A 32 11.57 -6.83 12.11
N VAL A 33 12.73 -7.07 12.72
CA VAL A 33 14.06 -6.79 12.14
C VAL A 33 14.68 -8.01 11.45
N GLU A 34 14.15 -9.19 11.75
CA GLU A 34 14.50 -10.45 11.11
C GLU A 34 13.24 -11.00 10.43
N ILE A 35 13.45 -11.88 9.44
CA ILE A 35 12.34 -12.59 8.81
C ILE A 35 11.65 -13.42 9.90
N PRO A 36 10.37 -13.17 10.18
CA PRO A 36 9.68 -13.90 11.22
C PRO A 36 9.48 -15.36 10.78
N GLY A 37 9.28 -16.25 11.73
CA GLY A 37 9.13 -17.69 11.44
C GLY A 37 7.93 -18.01 10.53
N GLU A 38 7.80 -19.28 10.15
CA GLU A 38 6.87 -19.80 9.12
C GLU A 38 5.37 -19.41 9.27
N ARG A 39 4.95 -18.82 10.39
CA ARG A 39 3.54 -18.54 10.70
C ARG A 39 3.08 -17.11 10.43
N THR A 40 3.98 -16.22 10.01
CA THR A 40 3.67 -14.80 9.80
C THR A 40 4.40 -14.30 8.55
N TYR A 41 3.75 -13.42 7.78
CA TYR A 41 4.43 -12.76 6.65
C TYR A 41 5.45 -11.75 7.16
N TYR A 42 6.43 -11.42 6.31
CA TYR A 42 7.40 -10.37 6.60
C TYR A 42 6.89 -9.03 6.10
N ALA A 43 6.33 -8.22 7.00
CA ALA A 43 5.55 -7.02 6.64
C ALA A 43 6.32 -6.02 5.78
N ILE A 44 7.53 -5.65 6.18
CA ILE A 44 8.39 -4.74 5.40
C ILE A 44 8.61 -5.25 3.96
N GLN A 45 8.80 -6.56 3.78
CA GLN A 45 9.01 -7.14 2.44
C GLN A 45 7.76 -7.02 1.58
N LYS A 46 6.60 -7.40 2.14
CA LYS A 46 5.30 -7.32 1.46
C LYS A 46 4.99 -5.88 1.06
N GLU A 47 5.16 -4.95 1.98
CA GLU A 47 4.91 -3.52 1.76
C GLU A 47 5.87 -2.89 0.74
N CYS A 48 7.16 -3.26 0.76
CA CYS A 48 8.13 -2.87 -0.26
C CYS A 48 7.72 -3.38 -1.65
N TRP A 49 7.32 -4.66 -1.75
CA TRP A 49 6.92 -5.25 -3.02
C TRP A 49 5.67 -4.59 -3.60
N ASN A 50 4.64 -4.39 -2.78
CA ASN A 50 3.41 -3.75 -3.21
C ASN A 50 3.64 -2.29 -3.64
N SER A 51 4.41 -1.54 -2.85
CA SER A 51 4.79 -0.16 -3.18
C SER A 51 5.57 -0.07 -4.49
N ALA A 52 6.58 -0.93 -4.67
CA ALA A 52 7.40 -0.95 -5.88
C ALA A 52 6.57 -1.33 -7.11
N LEU A 53 5.69 -2.34 -6.98
CA LEU A 53 4.83 -2.78 -8.08
C LEU A 53 3.84 -1.68 -8.51
N LEU A 54 3.21 -0.99 -7.57
CA LEU A 54 2.34 0.16 -7.86
C LEU A 54 3.10 1.31 -8.53
N GLN A 55 4.32 1.61 -8.08
CA GLN A 55 5.18 2.61 -8.72
C GLN A 55 5.56 2.23 -10.15
N MET A 56 5.87 0.95 -10.39
CA MET A 56 6.16 0.44 -11.74
C MET A 56 4.94 0.54 -12.66
N ILE A 57 3.75 0.22 -12.16
CA ILE A 57 2.47 0.38 -12.89
C ILE A 57 2.23 1.85 -13.23
N GLY A 58 2.35 2.75 -12.26
CA GLY A 58 2.19 4.19 -12.47
C GLY A 58 3.19 4.76 -13.48
N ALA A 59 4.46 4.36 -13.38
CA ALA A 59 5.50 4.76 -14.33
C ALA A 59 5.23 4.22 -15.75
N ALA A 60 4.77 2.97 -15.87
CA ALA A 60 4.42 2.37 -17.16
C ALA A 60 3.26 3.11 -17.83
N ILE A 61 2.24 3.52 -17.07
CA ILE A 61 1.12 4.32 -17.58
C ILE A 61 1.63 5.69 -18.05
N ALA A 62 2.41 6.39 -17.22
CA ALA A 62 2.92 7.73 -17.54
C ALA A 62 3.85 7.76 -18.77
N GLN A 63 4.56 6.66 -19.05
CA GLN A 63 5.47 6.53 -20.19
C GLN A 63 4.79 5.99 -21.45
N SER A 64 3.53 5.54 -21.37
CA SER A 64 2.84 4.91 -22.50
C SER A 64 2.14 5.97 -23.35
N GLU A 65 2.45 5.99 -24.65
CA GLU A 65 1.75 6.85 -25.63
C GLU A 65 0.36 6.31 -25.98
N GLU A 66 0.17 4.99 -25.85
CA GLU A 66 -1.07 4.28 -26.11
C GLU A 66 -1.65 3.71 -24.82
N PRO A 67 -2.98 3.51 -24.71
CA PRO A 67 -3.57 2.87 -23.54
C PRO A 67 -3.01 1.45 -23.30
N ILE A 68 -2.83 1.10 -22.03
CA ILE A 68 -2.51 -0.28 -21.62
C ILE A 68 -3.82 -1.02 -21.44
N TYR A 69 -4.07 -2.03 -22.27
CA TYR A 69 -5.34 -2.77 -22.26
C TYR A 69 -5.28 -3.95 -21.28
N LEU A 70 -6.24 -4.02 -20.37
CA LEU A 70 -6.37 -5.11 -19.38
C LEU A 70 -7.59 -5.99 -19.66
N LYS A 71 -7.52 -7.24 -19.21
CA LYS A 71 -8.69 -8.14 -19.19
C LYS A 71 -9.69 -7.63 -18.14
N PRO A 72 -10.97 -7.41 -18.49
CA PRO A 72 -11.95 -6.79 -17.59
C PRO A 72 -12.36 -7.69 -16.42
N LYS A 73 -12.28 -9.02 -16.59
CA LYS A 73 -12.72 -9.99 -15.61
C LYS A 73 -11.59 -10.96 -15.30
N ILE A 74 -11.17 -11.01 -14.05
CA ILE A 74 -10.13 -11.92 -13.56
C ILE A 74 -10.81 -13.18 -13.03
N GLU A 75 -10.64 -14.29 -13.73
CA GLU A 75 -11.25 -15.58 -13.37
C GLU A 75 -10.23 -16.56 -12.81
N SER A 76 -8.94 -16.19 -12.85
CA SER A 76 -7.84 -17.02 -12.41
C SER A 76 -6.64 -16.18 -11.99
N ARG A 77 -5.73 -16.80 -11.24
CA ARG A 77 -4.43 -16.21 -10.90
C ARG A 77 -3.61 -15.84 -12.13
N LYS A 78 -3.73 -16.66 -13.18
CA LYS A 78 -3.06 -16.43 -14.46
C LYS A 78 -3.58 -15.15 -15.13
N ASP A 79 -4.88 -14.87 -15.04
CA ASP A 79 -5.45 -13.63 -15.56
C ASP A 79 -4.93 -12.41 -14.80
N ALA A 80 -4.91 -12.49 -13.46
CA ALA A 80 -4.38 -11.42 -12.60
C ALA A 80 -2.91 -11.12 -12.96
N LEU A 81 -2.07 -12.16 -13.01
CA LEU A 81 -0.66 -12.05 -13.43
C LEU A 81 -0.52 -11.45 -14.83
N TYR A 82 -1.37 -11.83 -15.77
CA TYR A 82 -1.33 -11.29 -17.13
C TYR A 82 -1.75 -9.81 -17.21
N ASN A 83 -2.68 -9.37 -16.37
CA ASN A 83 -3.00 -7.95 -16.26
C ASN A 83 -1.84 -7.18 -15.63
N THR A 84 -1.24 -7.67 -14.54
CA THR A 84 -0.05 -7.04 -13.95
C THR A 84 1.13 -6.97 -14.95
N GLN A 85 1.36 -8.06 -15.69
CA GLN A 85 2.42 -8.14 -16.70
C GLN A 85 2.19 -7.21 -17.88
N ALA A 86 0.96 -6.77 -18.16
CA ALA A 86 0.68 -5.84 -19.27
C ALA A 86 1.43 -4.51 -19.11
N PHE A 87 1.86 -4.17 -17.89
CA PHE A 87 2.67 -3.00 -17.58
C PHE A 87 4.18 -3.21 -17.77
N CYS A 88 4.67 -4.41 -18.09
CA CYS A 88 6.07 -4.64 -18.42
C CYS A 88 6.41 -4.12 -19.83
N ASN A 89 7.66 -3.69 -20.04
CA ASN A 89 8.11 -3.13 -21.32
C ASN A 89 7.86 -4.10 -22.50
N GLU A 90 8.17 -5.38 -22.31
CA GLU A 90 8.02 -6.45 -23.30
C GLU A 90 6.54 -6.70 -23.65
N ALA A 91 5.66 -6.61 -22.65
CA ALA A 91 4.23 -6.83 -22.83
C ALA A 91 3.55 -5.64 -23.52
N ARG A 92 3.98 -4.40 -23.24
CA ARG A 92 3.47 -3.20 -23.91
C ARG A 92 3.77 -3.19 -25.41
N GLN A 93 4.89 -3.79 -25.85
CA GLN A 93 5.21 -3.96 -27.27
C GLN A 93 4.25 -4.92 -28.00
N LYS A 94 3.57 -5.81 -27.26
CA LYS A 94 2.64 -6.81 -27.81
C LYS A 94 1.37 -6.85 -26.95
N PRO A 95 0.52 -5.81 -27.01
CA PRO A 95 -0.59 -5.62 -26.08
C PRO A 95 -1.64 -6.72 -26.27
N ARG A 96 -1.55 -7.75 -25.42
CA ARG A 96 -2.33 -9.00 -25.52
C ARG A 96 -3.84 -8.76 -25.59
N PHE A 97 -4.34 -7.82 -24.81
CA PHE A 97 -5.76 -7.59 -24.64
C PHE A 97 -6.33 -6.48 -25.55
N LYS A 98 -5.51 -5.81 -26.39
CA LYS A 98 -5.98 -4.69 -27.23
C LYS A 98 -7.16 -5.04 -28.13
N LYS A 99 -7.26 -6.31 -28.57
CA LYS A 99 -8.37 -6.81 -29.42
C LYS A 99 -9.40 -7.64 -28.65
N LEU A 100 -9.26 -7.77 -27.33
CA LEU A 100 -10.20 -8.54 -26.52
C LEU A 100 -11.50 -7.73 -26.38
N PRO A 101 -12.68 -8.32 -26.67
CA PRO A 101 -13.96 -7.64 -26.43
C PRO A 101 -14.10 -7.22 -24.97
N GLY A 102 -14.44 -5.94 -24.74
CA GLY A 102 -14.58 -5.38 -23.40
C GLY A 102 -13.26 -5.14 -22.66
N ALA A 103 -12.11 -5.21 -23.33
CA ALA A 103 -10.83 -4.82 -22.72
C ALA A 103 -10.91 -3.41 -22.15
N VAL A 104 -10.33 -3.23 -20.96
CA VAL A 104 -10.33 -1.94 -20.27
C VAL A 104 -9.06 -1.17 -20.65
N PRO A 105 -9.16 -0.01 -21.32
CA PRO A 105 -8.00 0.84 -21.59
C PRO A 105 -7.61 1.60 -20.32
N ILE A 106 -6.38 1.42 -19.86
CA ILE A 106 -5.80 2.19 -18.76
C ILE A 106 -4.98 3.34 -19.35
N THR A 107 -5.42 4.56 -19.07
CA THR A 107 -4.82 5.82 -19.56
C THR A 107 -4.38 6.75 -18.45
N SER A 108 -4.78 6.46 -17.20
CA SER A 108 -4.43 7.26 -16.04
C SER A 108 -4.13 6.37 -14.85
N PHE A 109 -3.31 6.89 -13.93
CA PHE A 109 -3.00 6.26 -12.66
C PHE A 109 -3.67 7.07 -11.56
N PRO A 110 -4.56 6.47 -10.75
CA PRO A 110 -5.26 7.19 -9.69
C PRO A 110 -4.28 7.54 -8.56
N ARG A 111 -4.74 8.39 -7.64
CA ARG A 111 -3.91 8.93 -6.56
C ARG A 111 -3.66 7.88 -5.47
N PHE A 112 -2.54 7.16 -5.57
CA PHE A 112 -1.99 6.38 -4.45
C PHE A 112 -1.00 7.20 -3.62
N ARG A 113 -0.88 6.88 -2.33
CA ARG A 113 0.11 7.47 -1.42
C ARG A 113 1.52 7.29 -1.98
N LYS A 114 2.31 8.36 -2.02
CA LYS A 114 3.69 8.25 -2.53
C LYS A 114 4.57 7.52 -1.51
N CYS A 115 5.25 6.47 -1.96
CA CYS A 115 6.37 5.83 -1.28
C CYS A 115 7.67 6.51 -1.73
N PHE A 116 8.49 7.00 -0.80
CA PHE A 116 9.79 7.61 -1.09
C PHE A 116 10.96 6.63 -0.93
N GLY A 117 10.67 5.40 -0.52
CA GLY A 117 11.63 4.32 -0.35
C GLY A 117 11.77 3.88 1.10
N TRP A 118 12.58 2.85 1.28
CA TRP A 118 12.87 2.23 2.58
C TRP A 118 14.24 2.67 3.09
N LEU A 119 14.39 2.62 4.41
CA LEU A 119 15.61 2.97 5.12
C LEU A 119 15.73 2.17 6.41
N LYS A 120 16.90 2.31 7.04
CA LYS A 120 17.14 1.84 8.39
C LYS A 120 16.93 2.98 9.38
N ALA A 121 16.09 2.75 10.38
CA ALA A 121 15.77 3.67 11.46
C ALA A 121 16.49 3.21 12.73
N ASN A 122 17.45 4.02 13.19
CA ASN A 122 18.11 3.77 14.46
C ASN A 122 17.18 4.18 15.61
N SER A 123 16.86 3.23 16.47
CA SER A 123 15.93 3.43 17.59
C SER A 123 16.41 4.45 18.61
N THR A 124 17.71 4.66 18.82
CA THR A 124 18.24 5.65 19.77
C THR A 124 17.65 7.04 19.50
N ARG A 125 17.49 7.43 18.23
CA ARG A 125 16.83 8.70 17.84
C ARG A 125 15.34 8.75 18.16
N LEU A 126 14.63 7.61 18.13
CA LEU A 126 13.24 7.53 18.59
C LEU A 126 13.13 7.77 20.10
N PHE A 127 14.15 7.38 20.86
CA PHE A 127 14.20 7.51 22.31
C PHE A 127 14.80 8.82 22.82
N GLU A 128 15.54 9.54 21.98
CA GLU A 128 16.10 10.86 22.30
C GLU A 128 14.99 11.90 22.52
N ASP A 129 13.90 11.83 21.76
CA ASP A 129 12.70 12.63 22.00
C ASP A 129 11.81 11.92 23.04
N GLY A 130 12.14 12.13 24.32
CA GLY A 130 11.45 11.54 25.47
C GLY A 130 9.95 11.83 25.56
N ARG A 131 9.39 12.65 24.66
CA ARG A 131 7.96 12.94 24.56
C ARG A 131 7.13 11.75 24.08
N MET A 132 7.70 10.88 23.24
CA MET A 132 6.93 9.78 22.62
C MET A 132 6.99 8.45 23.40
N GLY A 133 7.92 8.33 24.35
CA GLY A 133 8.15 7.10 25.11
C GLY A 133 8.57 5.91 24.24
N PRO A 134 8.84 4.73 24.82
CA PRO A 134 9.08 3.51 24.05
C PRO A 134 7.83 3.14 23.24
N PRO A 135 7.92 3.02 21.90
CA PRO A 135 6.79 2.53 21.12
C PRO A 135 6.49 1.08 21.48
N TYR A 136 5.26 0.83 21.92
CA TYR A 136 4.75 -0.52 22.12
C TYR A 136 3.33 -0.62 21.57
N ALA A 137 2.99 -1.83 21.13
CA ALA A 137 1.67 -2.20 20.66
C ALA A 137 1.28 -3.57 21.25
N ARG A 138 -0.02 -3.76 21.53
CA ARG A 138 -0.57 -5.08 21.86
C ARG A 138 -1.23 -5.64 20.61
N VAL A 139 -0.65 -6.70 20.05
CA VAL A 139 -1.19 -7.40 18.90
C VAL A 139 -1.73 -8.73 19.38
N GLY A 140 -3.03 -8.79 19.64
CA GLY A 140 -3.66 -9.95 20.27
C GLY A 140 -3.10 -10.21 21.67
N ARG A 141 -2.40 -11.34 21.85
CA ARG A 141 -1.72 -11.69 23.12
C ARG A 141 -0.26 -11.25 23.17
N ASP A 142 0.31 -10.88 22.04
CA ASP A 142 1.72 -10.53 21.94
C ASP A 142 1.94 -9.04 22.16
N ARG A 143 3.05 -8.73 22.82
CA ARG A 143 3.51 -7.35 23.00
C ARG A 143 4.65 -7.10 22.04
N ARG A 144 4.41 -6.24 21.05
CA ARG A 144 5.45 -5.72 20.16
C ARG A 144 6.02 -4.44 20.76
N ALA A 145 7.32 -4.24 20.67
CA ALA A 145 7.97 -3.03 21.15
C ALA A 145 9.22 -2.74 20.32
N ILE A 146 9.46 -1.45 20.07
CA ILE A 146 10.75 -0.97 19.62
C ILE A 146 11.66 -0.89 20.85
N THR A 147 12.82 -1.54 20.81
CA THR A 147 13.83 -1.49 21.86
C THR A 147 14.96 -0.55 21.49
N ARG A 148 15.69 -0.04 22.49
CA ARG A 148 16.85 0.84 22.28
C ARG A 148 17.98 0.12 21.56
N ASP A 149 18.78 0.89 20.84
CA ASP A 149 20.03 0.48 20.19
C ASP A 149 19.88 -0.65 19.15
N VAL A 150 18.65 -0.87 18.68
CA VAL A 150 18.33 -1.75 17.55
C VAL A 150 18.08 -0.90 16.30
N GLU A 151 18.53 -1.41 15.17
CA GLU A 151 18.29 -0.83 13.85
C GLU A 151 17.09 -1.51 13.20
N TYR A 152 16.01 -0.75 13.02
CA TYR A 152 14.77 -1.23 12.44
C TYR A 152 14.67 -0.90 10.96
N TYR A 153 13.92 -1.68 10.21
CA TYR A 153 13.49 -1.26 8.87
C TYR A 153 12.35 -0.26 8.97
N ALA A 154 12.35 0.70 8.05
CA ALA A 154 11.31 1.68 7.95
C ALA A 154 11.02 2.04 6.49
N ILE A 155 9.82 2.53 6.20
CA ILE A 155 9.47 3.10 4.90
C ILE A 155 9.01 4.54 5.10
N LEU A 156 9.52 5.41 4.24
CA LEU A 156 9.15 6.80 4.19
C LEU A 156 8.06 7.01 3.16
N TYR A 157 6.91 7.50 3.62
CA TYR A 157 5.76 7.83 2.80
C TYR A 157 5.44 9.32 2.84
N GLU A 158 4.61 9.72 1.89
CA GLU A 158 3.87 10.96 1.96
C GLU A 158 3.03 11.02 3.24
N TYR A 159 3.15 12.15 3.93
CA TYR A 159 2.25 12.51 5.01
C TYR A 159 0.95 13.03 4.42
N ILE A 160 -0.15 12.35 4.75
CA ILE A 160 -1.50 12.80 4.42
C ILE A 160 -2.04 13.43 5.71
N PRO A 161 -2.23 14.75 5.76
CA PRO A 161 -2.71 15.40 6.97
C PRO A 161 -4.12 14.89 7.32
N PRO A 162 -4.41 14.62 8.60
CA PRO A 162 -5.77 14.37 9.02
C PRO A 162 -6.59 15.64 8.74
N GLY A 163 -7.71 15.51 8.03
CA GLY A 163 -8.56 16.64 7.70
C GLY A 163 -10.02 16.22 7.57
N GLU A 164 -10.92 17.18 7.84
CA GLU A 164 -12.35 17.16 7.52
C GLU A 164 -12.59 17.27 5.99
N GLN A 165 -11.74 16.62 5.20
CA GLN A 165 -11.87 16.63 3.74
C GLN A 165 -12.87 15.56 3.36
N HIS A 166 -13.95 15.99 2.69
CA HIS A 166 -14.86 15.11 1.99
C HIS A 166 -14.04 14.05 1.24
N VAL A 167 -14.28 12.76 1.55
CA VAL A 167 -13.58 11.67 0.88
C VAL A 167 -13.81 11.82 -0.62
N ASP A 168 -12.71 11.86 -1.38
CA ASP A 168 -12.77 11.80 -2.85
C ASP A 168 -13.23 10.40 -3.26
N MET A 169 -14.55 10.22 -3.33
CA MET A 169 -15.17 8.94 -3.65
C MET A 169 -14.83 8.48 -5.07
N GLU A 170 -14.61 9.42 -6.00
CA GLU A 170 -14.21 9.11 -7.37
C GLU A 170 -12.77 8.58 -7.40
N GLY A 171 -11.85 9.30 -6.75
CA GLY A 171 -10.46 8.86 -6.61
C GLY A 171 -10.31 7.54 -5.84
N LEU A 172 -11.14 7.31 -4.83
CA LEU A 172 -11.22 6.05 -4.10
C LEU A 172 -11.71 4.91 -4.99
N GLN A 173 -12.80 5.10 -5.75
CA GLN A 173 -13.30 4.08 -6.68
C GLN A 173 -12.26 3.78 -7.76
N ALA A 174 -11.59 4.80 -8.30
CA ALA A 174 -10.54 4.60 -9.29
C ALA A 174 -9.35 3.79 -8.74
N GLN A 175 -8.95 3.98 -7.47
CA GLN A 175 -7.96 3.13 -6.80
C GLN A 175 -8.45 1.68 -6.71
N MET A 176 -9.69 1.45 -6.26
CA MET A 176 -10.28 0.12 -6.15
C MET A 176 -10.36 -0.59 -7.51
N ASP A 177 -10.79 0.13 -8.54
CA ASP A 177 -10.90 -0.37 -9.91
C ASP A 177 -9.54 -0.79 -10.45
N LEU A 178 -8.52 0.06 -10.28
CA LEU A 178 -7.18 -0.28 -10.73
C LEU A 178 -6.61 -1.46 -9.96
N LEU A 179 -6.72 -1.50 -8.63
CA LEU A 179 -6.25 -2.62 -7.81
C LEU A 179 -6.89 -3.94 -8.24
N TYR A 180 -8.21 -3.93 -8.43
CA TYR A 180 -8.94 -5.08 -8.98
C TYR A 180 -8.36 -5.48 -10.34
N LEU A 181 -8.32 -4.57 -11.30
CA LEU A 181 -7.89 -4.87 -12.66
C LEU A 181 -6.45 -5.34 -12.75
N VAL A 182 -5.53 -4.81 -11.93
CA VAL A 182 -4.13 -5.24 -11.92
C VAL A 182 -3.89 -6.48 -11.05
N GLY A 183 -4.95 -7.00 -10.42
CA GLY A 183 -4.97 -8.30 -9.77
C GLY A 183 -4.63 -8.30 -8.28
N PHE A 184 -4.60 -7.14 -7.62
CA PHE A 184 -4.44 -7.09 -6.17
C PHE A 184 -5.74 -7.47 -5.47
N ASP A 185 -5.62 -8.16 -4.34
CA ASP A 185 -6.69 -8.27 -3.34
C ASP A 185 -6.43 -7.27 -2.22
N ILE A 186 -7.49 -6.75 -1.63
CA ILE A 186 -7.41 -5.97 -0.39
C ILE A 186 -7.73 -6.93 0.75
N CYS A 187 -6.70 -7.33 1.48
CA CYS A 187 -6.78 -8.14 2.69
C CYS A 187 -7.46 -7.31 3.78
N ASP A 188 -8.66 -7.74 4.18
CA ASP A 188 -9.49 -7.09 5.18
C ASP A 188 -9.67 -5.59 4.91
N LEU A 189 -10.74 -5.26 4.21
CA LEU A 189 -11.13 -3.87 3.93
C LEU A 189 -11.48 -3.17 5.26
N LYS A 190 -10.48 -2.60 5.93
CA LYS A 190 -10.59 -1.95 7.23
C LYS A 190 -10.44 -0.43 7.13
N PRO A 191 -11.22 0.37 7.88
CA PRO A 191 -11.11 1.83 7.88
C PRO A 191 -9.73 2.35 8.21
N GLU A 192 -9.02 1.69 9.12
CA GLU A 192 -7.69 2.09 9.61
C GLU A 192 -6.61 2.13 8.51
N ASN A 193 -6.81 1.41 7.41
CA ASN A 193 -5.87 1.38 6.29
C ASN A 193 -6.05 2.55 5.32
N TRP A 194 -7.03 3.44 5.54
CA TRP A 194 -7.38 4.52 4.62
C TRP A 194 -7.34 5.88 5.31
N ILE A 195 -6.75 6.87 4.63
CA ILE A 195 -6.71 8.27 5.10
C ILE A 195 -7.23 9.15 3.97
N GLY A 196 -8.38 9.80 4.18
CA GLY A 196 -8.99 10.69 3.18
C GLY A 196 -9.29 10.01 1.84
N GLY A 197 -9.65 8.73 1.85
CA GLY A 197 -9.89 7.94 0.62
C GLY A 197 -8.63 7.40 -0.06
N ILE A 198 -7.45 7.58 0.52
CA ILE A 198 -6.19 7.05 -0.02
C ILE A 198 -5.75 5.86 0.83
N LEU A 199 -5.39 4.75 0.17
CA LEU A 199 -4.81 3.60 0.86
C LEU A 199 -3.46 3.99 1.47
N ALA A 200 -3.36 3.88 2.80
CA ALA A 200 -2.19 4.27 3.57
C ALA A 200 -1.28 3.09 3.88
N ASP A 201 -1.85 1.93 4.20
CA ASP A 201 -1.15 0.68 4.51
C ASP A 201 -1.08 -0.20 3.25
N MET A 202 0.13 -0.45 2.73
CA MET A 202 0.32 -1.28 1.54
C MET A 202 0.48 -2.77 1.88
N ALA A 203 0.70 -3.14 3.13
CA ALA A 203 0.63 -4.52 3.59
C ALA A 203 -0.82 -5.05 3.58
N ALA A 204 -1.81 -4.17 3.55
CA ALA A 204 -3.21 -4.51 3.28
C ALA A 204 -3.46 -5.09 1.86
N LEU A 205 -2.49 -5.03 0.95
CA LEU A 205 -2.62 -5.58 -0.40
C LEU A 205 -2.00 -6.97 -0.50
N GLU A 206 -2.67 -7.88 -1.20
CA GLU A 206 -2.11 -9.16 -1.65
C GLU A 206 -1.94 -9.11 -3.16
N SER A 207 -0.69 -9.14 -3.62
CA SER A 207 -0.39 -9.20 -5.06
C SER A 207 -0.63 -10.60 -5.61
N PRO A 208 -0.89 -10.76 -6.93
CA PRO A 208 -1.07 -12.07 -7.53
C PRO A 208 0.17 -12.97 -7.48
N TRP A 209 1.34 -12.41 -7.11
CA TRP A 209 2.59 -13.15 -6.89
C TRP A 209 2.70 -13.77 -5.50
N GLU A 210 1.87 -13.37 -4.53
CA GLU A 210 1.99 -13.79 -3.14
C GLU A 210 1.19 -15.05 -2.84
N MET A 211 1.77 -16.00 -2.11
CA MET A 211 1.24 -17.37 -1.97
C MET A 211 -0.27 -17.43 -1.61
N HIS A 212 -0.76 -16.52 -0.77
CA HIS A 212 -2.13 -16.55 -0.25
C HIS A 212 -3.17 -15.94 -1.20
N TRP A 213 -2.74 -15.30 -2.29
CA TRP A 213 -3.65 -14.79 -3.32
C TRP A 213 -4.59 -15.88 -3.85
N SER A 214 -5.88 -15.56 -3.92
CA SER A 214 -6.90 -16.50 -4.37
C SER A 214 -7.98 -15.80 -5.20
N HIS A 215 -8.26 -16.35 -6.38
CA HIS A 215 -9.35 -15.86 -7.26
C HIS A 215 -10.73 -15.87 -6.57
N ARG A 216 -10.91 -16.66 -5.50
CA ARG A 216 -12.16 -16.69 -4.72
C ARG A 216 -12.29 -15.50 -3.77
N ALA A 217 -11.15 -14.96 -3.32
CA ALA A 217 -11.07 -13.80 -2.45
C ALA A 217 -11.01 -12.49 -3.27
N HIS A 218 -10.53 -12.57 -4.51
CA HIS A 218 -10.45 -11.44 -5.44
C HIS A 218 -11.83 -10.87 -5.78
N LYS A 219 -12.07 -9.64 -5.34
CA LYS A 219 -13.36 -8.95 -5.46
C LYS A 219 -13.17 -7.56 -6.00
N HIS A 220 -14.12 -7.15 -6.84
CA HIS A 220 -14.31 -5.77 -7.23
C HIS A 220 -15.21 -5.10 -6.18
N TYR A 221 -14.80 -3.93 -5.70
CA TYR A 221 -15.50 -3.20 -4.65
C TYR A 221 -16.19 -1.96 -5.23
N ASP A 222 -17.48 -1.80 -4.91
CA ASP A 222 -18.24 -0.56 -5.14
C ASP A 222 -18.20 0.27 -3.86
N VAL A 223 -17.51 1.41 -3.89
CA VAL A 223 -17.24 2.25 -2.70
C VAL A 223 -18.51 2.77 -2.06
N ASN A 224 -19.59 2.92 -2.84
CA ASN A 224 -20.89 3.37 -2.33
C ASN A 224 -21.58 2.33 -1.44
N ARG A 225 -21.14 1.07 -1.52
CA ARG A 225 -21.68 -0.04 -0.73
C ARG A 225 -20.85 -0.35 0.52
N ILE A 226 -19.74 0.38 0.73
CA ILE A 226 -18.84 0.16 1.86
C ILE A 226 -19.13 1.21 2.93
N SER A 227 -19.85 0.80 3.97
CA SER A 227 -20.45 1.68 4.97
C SER A 227 -19.48 2.62 5.68
N PHE A 228 -18.24 2.21 5.92
CA PHE A 228 -17.26 3.07 6.59
C PHE A 228 -16.52 4.02 5.65
N LEU A 229 -16.51 3.72 4.34
CA LEU A 229 -15.95 4.62 3.33
C LEU A 229 -16.99 5.68 2.93
N SER A 230 -18.29 5.36 3.03
CA SER A 230 -19.40 6.29 2.75
C SER A 230 -19.83 7.17 3.92
N GLN A 231 -19.42 6.87 5.16
CA GLN A 231 -19.75 7.64 6.37
C GLN A 231 -18.74 8.75 6.70
N SER A 232 -17.67 8.88 5.94
CA SER A 232 -16.69 9.99 6.04
C SER A 232 -17.07 11.19 5.16
N VAL A 233 -18.37 11.33 4.87
CA VAL A 233 -19.00 12.38 4.06
C VAL A 233 -19.72 13.38 4.96
#